data_AF-A0A8C7X046-F1
#
_entry.id   AF-A0A8C7X046-F1
#
_cell.length_a   1.000
_cell.length_b   1.000
_cell.length_c   1.000
_cell.angle_alpha   90.00
_cell.angle_beta   90.00
_cell.angle_gamma   90.00
#
_symmetry.space_group_name_H-M   'P 1'
#
loop_
_entity.id
_entity.type
_entity.pdbx_description
1 polymer ?
#
loop_
_entity_poly.entity_id
_entity_poly.type
_entity_poly.pdbx_seq_one_letter_code
_entity_poly.pdbx_strand_id
1 'polypeptide(L)'
;MPNILGHKTQDEAGLEVHQFSPLVNVQCSPHLKPFLCSVYTPKCVSGRRQAPCRALCEQARSSCEPLMRSFGYQWPDALNCEAFTSESCEQVPPLRYLEKSPSSCQAITSPHCKDLPYTQTILPGILGHTTQEEANLAINTFMPLIELNCSPYMKPFLCSAFFPKCVSGVAQSPCRVLCEQVRSRCEPVLNSFSHKWPKDLRCEAFTNEHCGQYGMSSSGGVCEPITIPMCQGLSYNQTTVPNLMGHTSQRESVMKMAFFNSMVQAACPADTQVFLCRVYAPQCVEGQVQRPCRSMCEKAKRDCEGLIAKFGLSWPDELQCHLYPEENCISDKSKLEVLRAEEVLVKLNAGGYTIHGKPLTLKTAQLLMILMDRNKSGDLDVEEFLKLQHFVAYIRREYAENYESRNPPAVTQTQMKKAIAAHSMKLSACCSPFCISHQGSPHRITFH
;
A
#
# COMPACT_ATOMS: atom_id res chain seq x y z
N MET A 1 -26.78 40.18 16.41
CA MET A 1 -27.89 39.29 16.05
C MET A 1 -29.19 39.87 16.58
N PRO A 2 -30.34 39.67 15.91
CA PRO A 2 -30.50 38.88 14.68
C PRO A 2 -29.86 39.53 13.44
N ASN A 3 -29.55 38.74 12.39
CA ASN A 3 -29.07 39.28 11.11
C ASN A 3 -30.22 39.86 10.26
N ILE A 4 -29.95 40.24 9.02
CA ILE A 4 -30.93 40.90 8.14
C ILE A 4 -32.12 39.97 7.82
N LEU A 5 -31.84 38.68 7.67
CA LEU A 5 -32.83 37.64 7.38
C LEU A 5 -33.53 37.09 8.62
N GLY A 6 -33.22 37.63 9.81
CA GLY A 6 -33.88 37.25 11.06
C GLY A 6 -33.23 36.08 11.81
N HIS A 7 -32.13 35.51 11.32
CA HIS A 7 -31.39 34.45 12.03
C HIS A 7 -30.92 34.94 13.40
N LYS A 8 -31.14 34.12 14.43
CA LYS A 8 -30.82 34.48 15.83
C LYS A 8 -29.39 34.12 16.19
N THR A 9 -28.82 33.12 15.53
CA THR A 9 -27.46 32.64 15.77
C THR A 9 -26.63 32.63 14.47
N GLN A 10 -25.31 32.56 14.62
CA GLN A 10 -24.41 32.42 13.47
C GLN A 10 -24.50 31.03 12.85
N ASP A 11 -24.80 29.99 13.63
CA ASP A 11 -24.96 28.63 13.14
C ASP A 11 -26.17 28.50 12.21
N GLU A 12 -27.31 29.11 12.58
CA GLU A 12 -28.50 29.16 11.72
C GLU A 12 -28.18 29.88 10.39
N ALA A 13 -27.54 31.05 10.46
CA ALA A 13 -27.14 31.80 9.28
C ALA A 13 -26.11 31.04 8.43
N GLY A 14 -25.19 30.31 9.08
CA GLY A 14 -24.14 29.51 8.47
C GLY A 14 -24.70 28.33 7.68
N LEU A 15 -25.69 27.64 8.24
CA LEU A 15 -26.35 26.52 7.57
C LEU A 15 -27.10 26.99 6.32
N GLU A 16 -27.80 28.12 6.39
CA GLU A 16 -28.53 28.65 5.24
C GLU A 16 -27.59 29.21 4.17
N VAL A 17 -26.55 29.98 4.54
CA VAL A 17 -25.61 30.53 3.53
C VAL A 17 -24.79 29.45 2.83
N HIS A 18 -24.59 28.28 3.47
CA HIS A 18 -23.87 27.16 2.90
C HIS A 18 -24.52 26.61 1.61
N GLN A 19 -25.82 26.86 1.38
CA GLN A 19 -26.47 26.47 0.12
C GLN A 19 -25.87 27.15 -1.12
N PHE A 20 -25.18 28.29 -0.94
CA PHE A 20 -24.52 29.03 -2.02
C PHE A 20 -23.06 28.59 -2.27
N SER A 21 -22.53 27.65 -1.49
CA SER A 21 -21.16 27.14 -1.66
C SER A 21 -20.82 26.74 -3.10
N PRO A 22 -21.70 26.07 -3.87
CA PRO A 22 -21.42 25.77 -5.28
C PRO A 22 -21.19 27.01 -6.15
N LEU A 23 -21.95 28.09 -5.93
CA LEU A 23 -21.81 29.34 -6.70
C LEU A 23 -20.55 30.11 -6.30
N VAL A 24 -20.21 30.10 -5.02
CA VAL A 24 -18.96 30.69 -4.50
C VAL A 24 -17.76 29.95 -5.07
N ASN A 25 -17.79 28.61 -5.11
CA ASN A 25 -16.69 27.79 -5.64
C ASN A 25 -16.51 27.94 -7.15
N VAL A 26 -17.62 28.08 -7.90
CA VAL A 26 -17.58 28.36 -9.35
C VAL A 26 -17.18 29.82 -9.64
N GLN A 27 -17.13 30.68 -8.63
CA GLN A 27 -16.73 32.08 -8.75
C GLN A 27 -17.55 32.84 -9.82
N CYS A 28 -18.86 32.60 -9.88
CA CYS A 28 -19.73 33.23 -10.88
C CYS A 28 -19.75 34.77 -10.82
N SER A 29 -19.48 35.35 -9.64
CA SER A 29 -19.28 36.80 -9.47
C SER A 29 -18.25 37.06 -8.37
N PRO A 30 -17.30 38.00 -8.57
CA PRO A 30 -16.43 38.44 -7.49
C PRO A 30 -17.20 39.17 -6.38
N HIS A 31 -18.44 39.58 -6.64
CA HIS A 31 -19.31 40.28 -5.70
C HIS A 31 -20.19 39.33 -4.87
N LEU A 32 -20.28 38.04 -5.24
CA LEU A 32 -21.19 37.09 -4.56
C LEU A 32 -20.80 36.86 -3.10
N LYS A 33 -19.53 36.53 -2.83
CA LYS A 33 -19.06 36.28 -1.45
C LYS A 33 -19.19 37.54 -0.57
N PRO A 34 -18.74 38.74 -1.00
CA PRO A 34 -19.00 39.98 -0.27
C PRO A 34 -20.50 40.23 0.00
N PHE A 35 -21.36 40.01 -0.99
CA PHE A 35 -22.79 40.17 -0.84
C PHE A 35 -23.38 39.21 0.20
N LEU A 36 -23.13 37.91 0.09
CA LEU A 36 -23.66 36.92 1.04
C LEU A 36 -23.18 37.21 2.46
N CYS A 37 -21.91 37.51 2.65
CA CYS A 37 -21.38 37.88 3.97
C CYS A 37 -22.06 39.13 4.54
N SER A 38 -22.33 40.15 3.72
CA SER A 38 -23.02 41.37 4.18
C SER A 38 -24.49 41.14 4.58
N VAL A 39 -25.14 40.11 4.04
CA VAL A 39 -26.53 39.76 4.39
C VAL A 39 -26.60 38.85 5.61
N TYR A 40 -25.81 37.77 5.59
CA TYR A 40 -25.84 36.71 6.61
C TYR A 40 -25.02 37.08 7.86
N THR A 41 -23.95 37.84 7.69
CA THR A 41 -23.05 38.30 8.77
C THR A 41 -22.79 39.80 8.66
N PRO A 42 -23.84 40.64 8.76
CA PRO A 42 -23.72 42.08 8.58
C PRO A 42 -22.82 42.70 9.66
N LYS A 43 -22.06 43.72 9.26
CA LYS A 43 -21.28 44.53 10.20
C LYS A 43 -22.19 45.18 11.23
N CYS A 44 -21.72 45.23 12.47
CA CYS A 44 -22.39 45.91 13.56
C CYS A 44 -21.68 47.24 13.84
N VAL A 45 -22.39 48.36 13.68
CA VAL A 45 -21.89 49.68 14.03
C VAL A 45 -22.84 50.30 15.04
N SER A 46 -22.31 50.62 16.22
CA SER A 46 -23.09 51.18 17.33
C SER A 46 -24.34 50.35 17.67
N GLY A 47 -24.21 49.02 17.67
CA GLY A 47 -25.30 48.10 18.00
C GLY A 47 -26.33 47.88 16.88
N ARG A 48 -26.17 48.53 15.72
CA ARG A 48 -27.05 48.36 14.56
C ARG A 48 -26.35 47.59 13.45
N ARG A 49 -27.05 46.62 12.88
CA ARG A 49 -26.61 45.89 11.68
C ARG A 49 -26.69 46.80 10.46
N GLN A 50 -25.65 46.79 9.62
CA GLN A 50 -25.64 47.51 8.35
C GLN A 50 -26.02 46.57 7.21
N ALA A 51 -26.92 47.02 6.34
CA ALA A 51 -27.33 46.28 5.15
C ALA A 51 -26.39 46.57 3.97
N PRO A 52 -26.22 45.61 3.03
CA PRO A 52 -25.50 45.88 1.79
C PRO A 52 -26.23 46.90 0.93
N CYS A 53 -25.46 47.52 0.04
CA CYS A 53 -26.03 48.34 -1.01
C CYS A 53 -26.73 47.48 -2.07
N ARG A 54 -27.84 47.99 -2.60
CA ARG A 54 -28.56 47.39 -3.74
C ARG A 54 -27.63 47.02 -4.89
N ALA A 55 -26.71 47.91 -5.25
CA ALA A 55 -25.76 47.70 -6.33
C ALA A 55 -24.88 46.44 -6.13
N LEU A 56 -24.47 46.14 -4.89
CA LEU A 56 -23.69 44.94 -4.59
C LEU A 56 -24.52 43.66 -4.83
N CYS A 57 -25.78 43.67 -4.42
CA CYS A 57 -26.72 42.58 -4.69
C CYS A 57 -26.89 42.38 -6.20
N GLU A 58 -27.13 43.46 -6.95
CA GLU A 58 -27.36 43.39 -8.40
C GLU A 58 -26.12 42.88 -9.17
N GLN A 59 -24.92 43.26 -8.75
CA GLN A 59 -23.66 42.75 -9.30
C GLN A 59 -23.42 41.27 -8.98
N ALA A 60 -23.81 40.81 -7.79
CA ALA A 60 -23.77 39.40 -7.45
C ALA A 60 -24.80 38.60 -8.26
N ARG A 61 -26.05 39.08 -8.30
CA ARG A 61 -27.17 38.43 -8.97
C ARG A 61 -26.97 38.34 -10.48
N SER A 62 -26.60 39.43 -11.14
CA SER A 62 -26.52 39.50 -12.62
C SER A 62 -25.60 38.44 -13.22
N SER A 63 -24.47 38.12 -12.57
CA SER A 63 -23.54 37.10 -13.07
C SER A 63 -23.87 35.68 -12.61
N CYS A 64 -24.52 35.52 -11.45
CA CYS A 64 -24.77 34.20 -10.84
C CYS A 64 -26.18 33.64 -11.12
N GLU A 65 -27.18 34.49 -11.31
CA GLU A 65 -28.56 34.07 -11.60
C GLU A 65 -28.70 33.29 -12.91
N PRO A 66 -28.05 33.66 -14.03
CA PRO A 66 -28.10 32.86 -15.26
C PRO A 66 -27.58 31.43 -15.03
N LEU A 67 -26.53 31.29 -14.21
CA LEU A 67 -25.96 30.00 -13.85
C LEU A 67 -26.97 29.19 -13.01
N MET A 68 -27.60 29.79 -12.00
CA MET A 68 -28.64 29.13 -11.21
C MET A 68 -29.82 28.65 -12.07
N ARG A 69 -30.29 29.51 -12.99
CA ARG A 69 -31.39 29.18 -13.91
C ARG A 69 -31.05 28.01 -14.82
N SER A 70 -29.79 27.88 -15.25
CA SER A 70 -29.35 26.75 -16.07
C SER A 70 -29.48 25.39 -15.36
N PHE A 71 -29.51 25.39 -14.02
CA PHE A 71 -29.73 24.21 -13.19
C PHE A 71 -31.16 24.13 -12.61
N GLY A 72 -32.08 24.95 -13.10
CA GLY A 72 -33.49 24.94 -12.65
C GLY A 72 -33.77 25.67 -11.34
N TYR A 73 -32.81 26.45 -10.82
CA TYR A 73 -32.97 27.24 -9.59
C TYR A 73 -33.19 28.72 -9.89
N GLN A 74 -34.00 29.37 -9.07
CA GLN A 74 -34.25 30.81 -9.16
C GLN A 74 -33.46 31.57 -8.08
N TRP A 75 -33.21 32.85 -8.32
CA TRP A 75 -32.62 33.71 -7.30
C TRP A 75 -33.59 33.82 -6.10
N PRO A 76 -33.15 33.60 -4.86
CA PRO A 76 -34.08 33.49 -3.72
C PRO A 76 -34.75 34.82 -3.38
N ASP A 77 -36.04 34.77 -3.03
CA ASP A 77 -36.83 35.94 -2.62
C ASP A 77 -36.24 36.65 -1.39
N ALA A 78 -35.66 35.88 -0.47
CA ALA A 78 -34.97 36.40 0.71
C ALA A 78 -33.76 37.30 0.36
N LEU A 79 -33.20 37.15 -0.86
CA LEU A 79 -32.08 37.93 -1.37
C LEU A 79 -32.51 38.88 -2.51
N ASN A 80 -33.79 39.25 -2.57
CA ASN A 80 -34.29 40.19 -3.57
C ASN A 80 -33.60 41.56 -3.43
N CYS A 81 -32.92 42.00 -4.49
CA CYS A 81 -32.13 43.23 -4.46
C CYS A 81 -32.96 44.50 -4.21
N GLU A 82 -34.27 44.49 -4.54
CA GLU A 82 -35.16 45.62 -4.26
C GLU A 82 -35.36 45.88 -2.75
N ALA A 83 -35.12 44.87 -1.90
CA ALA A 83 -35.20 45.01 -0.45
C ALA A 83 -34.04 45.83 0.15
N PHE A 84 -32.98 46.11 -0.62
CA PHE A 84 -31.83 46.88 -0.17
C PHE A 84 -31.88 48.33 -0.69
N THR A 85 -31.48 49.28 0.14
CA THR A 85 -31.44 50.72 -0.21
C THR A 85 -30.03 51.15 -0.64
N SER A 86 -29.93 52.28 -1.34
CA SER A 86 -28.66 52.90 -1.76
C SER A 86 -28.20 54.05 -0.86
N GLU A 87 -29.08 54.55 0.02
CA GLU A 87 -28.84 55.76 0.81
C GLU A 87 -28.25 55.49 2.21
N SER A 88 -28.43 54.28 2.74
CA SER A 88 -28.00 53.89 4.10
C SER A 88 -27.38 52.50 4.13
N CYS A 89 -26.39 52.27 3.28
CA CYS A 89 -25.77 50.96 3.07
C CYS A 89 -24.26 51.00 3.20
N GLU A 90 -23.65 49.86 3.54
CA GLU A 90 -22.20 49.71 3.52
C GLU A 90 -21.74 49.59 2.07
N GLN A 91 -21.08 50.63 1.55
CA GLN A 91 -20.32 50.51 0.32
C GLN A 91 -19.09 49.65 0.62
N VAL A 92 -19.06 48.45 0.04
CA VAL A 92 -17.81 47.68 -0.01
C VAL A 92 -16.84 48.54 -0.83
N PRO A 93 -15.61 48.81 -0.33
CA PRO A 93 -14.60 49.52 -1.11
C PRO A 93 -14.52 48.91 -2.53
N PRO A 94 -14.15 49.68 -3.58
CA PRO A 94 -13.81 49.08 -4.86
C PRO A 94 -12.92 47.89 -4.56
N LEU A 95 -13.18 46.74 -5.20
CA LEU A 95 -12.28 45.61 -5.12
C LEU A 95 -10.91 46.13 -5.58
N ARG A 96 -10.11 46.65 -4.64
CA ARG A 96 -8.71 46.30 -4.60
C ARG A 96 -8.82 44.80 -4.66
N TYR A 97 -8.51 44.25 -5.84
CA TYR A 97 -7.83 42.97 -5.87
C TYR A 97 -6.99 43.00 -4.61
N LEU A 98 -7.38 42.21 -3.60
CA LEU A 98 -6.48 41.95 -2.50
C LEU A 98 -5.24 41.54 -3.27
N GLU A 99 -4.27 42.45 -3.34
CA GLU A 99 -2.96 42.16 -3.90
C GLU A 99 -2.66 40.85 -3.21
N LYS A 100 -2.58 39.76 -3.98
CA LYS A 100 -2.26 38.45 -3.45
C LYS A 100 -1.02 38.71 -2.63
N SER A 101 -1.17 38.83 -1.32
CA SER A 101 -0.06 38.97 -0.41
C SER A 101 0.83 37.80 -0.78
N PRO A 102 2.11 38.01 -1.12
CA PRO A 102 2.95 36.95 -1.62
C PRO A 102 2.82 35.79 -0.63
N SER A 103 2.14 34.74 -1.06
CA SER A 103 1.77 33.64 -0.20
C SER A 103 3.06 32.95 0.18
N SER A 104 3.48 33.09 1.44
CA SER A 104 4.68 32.45 1.94
C SER A 104 4.37 31.02 2.34
N CYS A 105 5.38 30.14 2.28
CA CYS A 105 5.27 28.84 2.91
C CYS A 105 4.94 29.02 4.40
N GLN A 106 4.03 28.19 4.92
CA GLN A 106 3.61 28.17 6.31
C GLN A 106 3.61 26.73 6.84
N ALA A 107 3.86 26.57 8.14
CA ALA A 107 3.82 25.26 8.78
C ALA A 107 2.40 24.67 8.78
N ILE A 108 2.26 23.38 8.51
CA ILE A 108 0.97 22.68 8.55
C ILE A 108 0.49 22.60 10.01
N THR A 109 -0.66 23.20 10.30
CA THR A 109 -1.32 23.17 11.62
C THR A 109 -2.50 22.19 11.68
N SER A 110 -2.90 21.64 10.53
CA SER A 110 -3.96 20.63 10.44
C SER A 110 -3.68 19.43 11.35
N PRO A 111 -4.59 19.08 12.27
CA PRO A 111 -4.41 17.93 13.16
C PRO A 111 -4.39 16.61 12.38
N HIS A 112 -5.08 16.56 11.23
CA HIS A 112 -5.19 15.37 10.39
C HIS A 112 -4.01 15.19 9.44
N CYS A 113 -3.27 16.25 9.11
CA CYS A 113 -2.23 16.23 8.08
C CYS A 113 -0.82 16.58 8.59
N LYS A 114 -0.61 16.59 9.91
CA LYS A 114 0.69 16.86 10.53
C LYS A 114 1.75 15.77 10.32
N ASP A 115 1.32 14.56 9.95
CA ASP A 115 2.15 13.37 9.78
C ASP A 115 2.58 13.13 8.31
N LEU A 116 2.51 14.17 7.48
CA LEU A 116 3.01 14.13 6.11
C LEU A 116 4.55 14.10 6.05
N PRO A 117 5.13 13.63 4.92
CA PRO A 117 6.57 13.65 4.68
C PRO A 117 7.14 15.06 4.46
N TYR A 118 6.31 16.11 4.58
CA TYR A 118 6.69 17.50 4.52
C TYR A 118 5.88 18.29 5.55
N THR A 119 6.44 19.42 6.00
CA THR A 119 5.87 20.23 7.09
C THR A 119 5.38 21.60 6.65
N GLN A 120 5.68 22.01 5.41
CA GLN A 120 5.39 23.33 4.87
C GLN A 120 4.33 23.25 3.76
N THR A 121 3.28 24.06 3.89
CA THR A 121 2.22 24.26 2.89
C THR A 121 2.18 25.70 2.43
N ILE A 122 1.42 26.01 1.38
CA ILE A 122 1.20 27.37 0.89
C ILE A 122 -0.27 27.56 0.52
N LEU A 123 -0.85 28.67 0.93
CA LEU A 123 -2.23 29.04 0.60
C LEU A 123 -2.28 30.47 0.02
N PRO A 124 -3.11 30.74 -1.01
CA PRO A 124 -4.12 29.85 -1.57
C PRO A 124 -3.54 28.65 -2.33
N GLY A 125 -4.00 27.46 -1.97
CA GLY A 125 -3.54 26.20 -2.55
C GLY A 125 -4.18 25.91 -3.90
N ILE A 126 -3.97 24.71 -4.43
CA ILE A 126 -4.52 24.29 -5.73
C ILE A 126 -6.06 24.20 -5.74
N LEU A 127 -6.67 24.03 -4.57
CA LEU A 127 -8.13 24.00 -4.38
C LEU A 127 -8.73 25.37 -4.03
N GLY A 128 -7.92 26.44 -4.02
CA GLY A 128 -8.39 27.80 -3.79
C GLY A 128 -8.64 28.21 -2.34
N HIS A 129 -8.56 27.29 -1.37
CA HIS A 129 -8.65 27.63 0.06
C HIS A 129 -7.58 28.64 0.45
N THR A 130 -7.98 29.70 1.13
CA THR A 130 -7.10 30.83 1.49
C THR A 130 -6.47 30.67 2.87
N THR A 131 -7.06 29.85 3.75
CA THR A 131 -6.55 29.58 5.11
C THR A 131 -6.55 28.08 5.42
N GLN A 132 -5.73 27.67 6.39
CA GLN A 132 -5.66 26.26 6.78
C GLN A 132 -6.95 25.81 7.47
N GLU A 133 -7.64 26.70 8.17
CA GLU A 133 -8.95 26.45 8.78
C GLU A 133 -10.01 26.14 7.73
N GLU A 134 -10.03 26.88 6.62
CA GLU A 134 -10.94 26.65 5.49
C GLU A 134 -10.66 25.28 4.85
N ALA A 135 -9.39 24.98 4.57
CA ALA A 135 -8.97 23.68 4.03
C ALA A 135 -9.28 22.52 5.00
N ASN A 136 -9.13 22.74 6.32
CA ASN A 136 -9.44 21.76 7.37
C ASN A 136 -10.94 21.44 7.42
N LEU A 137 -11.80 22.46 7.31
CA LEU A 137 -13.24 22.23 7.27
C LEU A 137 -13.64 21.40 6.04
N ALA A 138 -13.04 21.70 4.89
CA ALA A 138 -13.33 21.00 3.65
C ALA A 138 -12.80 19.56 3.64
N ILE A 139 -11.56 19.30 4.10
CA ILE A 139 -11.01 17.93 4.17
C ILE A 139 -11.80 17.05 5.16
N ASN A 140 -12.39 17.63 6.21
CA ASN A 140 -13.18 16.89 7.21
C ASN A 140 -14.38 16.16 6.60
N THR A 141 -14.92 16.65 5.48
CA THR A 141 -16.02 15.99 4.76
C THR A 141 -15.64 14.61 4.21
N PHE A 142 -14.34 14.31 4.09
CA PHE A 142 -13.83 13.03 3.60
C PHE A 142 -13.37 12.07 4.71
N MET A 143 -13.43 12.47 5.99
CA MET A 143 -12.99 11.63 7.11
C MET A 143 -13.66 10.26 7.17
N PRO A 144 -14.97 10.10 6.88
CA PRO A 144 -15.60 8.79 6.83
C PRO A 144 -14.92 7.82 5.84
N LEU A 145 -14.43 8.31 4.69
CA LEU A 145 -13.71 7.46 3.73
C LEU A 145 -12.32 7.03 4.24
N ILE A 146 -11.66 7.89 5.02
CA ILE A 146 -10.40 7.55 5.69
C ILE A 146 -10.64 6.47 6.73
N GLU A 147 -11.71 6.60 7.54
CA GLU A 147 -12.08 5.62 8.57
C GLU A 147 -12.54 4.28 7.98
N LEU A 148 -13.25 4.30 6.85
CA LEU A 148 -13.60 3.10 6.09
C LEU A 148 -12.39 2.43 5.42
N ASN A 149 -11.24 3.12 5.38
CA ASN A 149 -9.97 2.62 4.85
C ASN A 149 -10.09 1.96 3.47
N CYS A 150 -10.85 2.60 2.56
CA CYS A 150 -11.01 2.12 1.18
C CYS A 150 -9.67 2.10 0.42
N SER A 151 -8.74 2.99 0.77
CA SER A 151 -7.38 3.01 0.24
C SER A 151 -6.39 3.49 1.31
N PRO A 152 -5.22 2.84 1.48
CA PRO A 152 -4.18 3.33 2.38
C PRO A 152 -3.62 4.69 1.93
N TYR A 153 -3.86 5.07 0.68
CA TYR A 153 -3.40 6.33 0.09
C TYR A 153 -4.43 7.47 0.20
N MET A 154 -5.63 7.22 0.73
CA MET A 154 -6.69 8.22 0.83
C MET A 154 -6.23 9.46 1.62
N LYS A 155 -5.69 9.24 2.82
CA LYS A 155 -5.19 10.32 3.68
C LYS A 155 -3.99 11.06 3.05
N PRO A 156 -2.92 10.38 2.57
CA PRO A 156 -1.85 11.04 1.82
C PRO A 156 -2.33 11.88 0.64
N PHE A 157 -3.28 11.38 -0.15
CA PHE A 157 -3.84 12.10 -1.30
C PHE A 157 -4.60 13.36 -0.88
N LEU A 158 -5.54 13.25 0.06
CA LEU A 158 -6.31 14.41 0.53
C LEU A 158 -5.41 15.46 1.18
N CYS A 159 -4.53 15.05 2.08
CA CYS A 159 -3.63 15.99 2.74
C CYS A 159 -2.72 16.72 1.74
N SER A 160 -2.28 16.05 0.67
CA SER A 160 -1.49 16.71 -0.38
C SER A 160 -2.28 17.56 -1.36
N ALA A 161 -3.58 17.31 -1.53
CA ALA A 161 -4.47 18.18 -2.29
C ALA A 161 -4.86 19.45 -1.50
N PHE A 162 -5.23 19.30 -0.22
CA PHE A 162 -5.72 20.39 0.63
C PHE A 162 -4.58 21.19 1.29
N PHE A 163 -3.45 20.54 1.59
CA PHE A 163 -2.25 21.17 2.16
C PHE A 163 -1.03 20.84 1.28
N PRO A 164 -0.99 21.33 0.02
CA PRO A 164 0.07 21.00 -0.92
C PRO A 164 1.44 21.43 -0.41
N LYS A 165 2.47 20.64 -0.69
CA LYS A 165 3.84 20.94 -0.29
C LYS A 165 4.29 22.28 -0.89
N CYS A 166 4.85 23.16 -0.07
CA CYS A 166 5.47 24.38 -0.56
C CYS A 166 6.90 24.12 -1.02
N VAL A 167 7.18 24.37 -2.30
CA VAL A 167 8.54 24.32 -2.87
C VAL A 167 8.83 25.68 -3.48
N SER A 168 9.76 26.42 -2.89
CA SER A 168 10.18 27.74 -3.38
C SER A 168 9.01 28.72 -3.59
N GLY A 169 8.01 28.70 -2.71
CA GLY A 169 6.82 29.57 -2.82
C GLY A 169 5.78 29.10 -3.84
N VAL A 170 5.87 27.86 -4.32
CA VAL A 170 4.91 27.25 -5.25
C VAL A 170 4.26 26.04 -4.60
N ALA A 171 2.94 25.92 -4.75
CA ALA A 171 2.19 24.74 -4.31
C ALA A 171 2.48 23.56 -5.23
N GLN A 172 3.04 22.49 -4.68
CA GLN A 172 3.23 21.23 -5.39
C GLN A 172 1.99 20.34 -5.19
N SER A 173 1.26 20.07 -6.27
CA SER A 173 0.06 19.24 -6.27
C SER A 173 0.38 17.76 -5.98
N PRO A 174 -0.62 16.95 -5.53
CA PRO A 174 -0.49 15.50 -5.61
C PRO A 174 -0.29 15.07 -7.06
N CYS A 175 0.19 13.85 -7.24
CA CYS A 175 0.33 13.30 -8.57
C CYS A 175 -0.92 12.51 -8.99
N ARG A 176 -1.17 12.41 -10.30
CA ARG A 176 -2.33 11.74 -10.88
C ARG A 176 -2.36 10.25 -10.55
N VAL A 177 -1.22 9.56 -10.56
CA VAL A 177 -1.16 8.15 -10.12
C VAL A 177 -1.72 7.96 -8.71
N LEU A 178 -1.30 8.80 -7.76
CA LEU A 178 -1.81 8.78 -6.39
C LEU A 178 -3.33 8.99 -6.36
N CYS A 179 -3.84 9.94 -7.13
CA CYS A 179 -5.28 10.18 -7.25
C CYS A 179 -6.03 8.97 -7.82
N GLU A 180 -5.56 8.39 -8.93
CA GLU A 180 -6.19 7.24 -9.62
C GLU A 180 -6.26 6.01 -8.70
N GLN A 181 -5.19 5.76 -7.93
CA GLN A 181 -5.12 4.67 -6.95
C GLN A 181 -6.15 4.84 -5.84
N VAL A 182 -6.40 6.08 -5.39
CA VAL A 182 -7.44 6.36 -4.40
C VAL A 182 -8.82 6.27 -5.03
N ARG A 183 -9.03 6.92 -6.18
CA ARG A 183 -10.31 6.97 -6.89
C ARG A 183 -10.82 5.56 -7.19
N SER A 184 -9.99 4.69 -7.76
CA SER A 184 -10.40 3.32 -8.14
C SER A 184 -10.95 2.49 -6.97
N ARG A 185 -10.46 2.69 -5.74
CA ARG A 185 -10.91 1.94 -4.56
C ARG A 185 -12.00 2.66 -3.76
N CYS A 186 -11.97 4.00 -3.72
CA CYS A 186 -12.85 4.79 -2.88
C CYS A 186 -14.08 5.34 -3.62
N GLU A 187 -14.03 5.51 -4.94
CA GLU A 187 -15.19 5.93 -5.74
C GLU A 187 -16.34 4.92 -5.71
N PRO A 188 -16.12 3.59 -5.80
CA PRO A 188 -17.20 2.62 -5.63
C PRO A 188 -17.87 2.69 -4.24
N VAL A 189 -17.08 3.01 -3.21
CA VAL A 189 -17.59 3.22 -1.84
C VAL A 189 -18.42 4.48 -1.76
N LEU A 190 -17.99 5.59 -2.36
CA LEU A 190 -18.80 6.82 -2.45
C LEU A 190 -20.11 6.59 -3.21
N ASN A 191 -20.03 5.90 -4.35
CA ASN A 191 -21.18 5.62 -5.20
C ASN A 191 -22.23 4.74 -4.50
N SER A 192 -21.83 3.83 -3.59
CA SER A 192 -22.78 3.02 -2.83
C SER A 192 -23.65 3.86 -1.89
N PHE A 193 -23.18 5.04 -1.49
CA PHE A 193 -23.92 6.06 -0.75
C PHE A 193 -24.49 7.16 -1.66
N SER A 194 -24.60 6.94 -2.98
CA SER A 194 -25.09 7.89 -3.98
C SER A 194 -24.29 9.21 -4.06
N HIS A 195 -23.04 9.21 -3.60
CA HIS A 195 -22.12 10.33 -3.76
C HIS A 195 -21.18 10.08 -4.94
N LYS A 196 -20.94 11.11 -5.76
CA LYS A 196 -20.01 11.05 -6.90
C LYS A 196 -18.64 11.57 -6.50
N TRP A 197 -17.60 11.12 -7.20
CA TRP A 197 -16.25 11.66 -7.02
C TRP A 197 -16.23 13.19 -7.27
N PRO A 198 -15.65 14.00 -6.36
CA PRO A 198 -15.70 15.47 -6.47
C PRO A 198 -14.99 16.00 -7.72
N LYS A 199 -15.56 17.03 -8.35
CA LYS A 199 -14.99 17.67 -9.55
C LYS A 199 -13.64 18.32 -9.30
N ASP A 200 -13.43 18.84 -8.10
CA ASP A 200 -12.20 19.53 -7.70
C ASP A 200 -11.04 18.56 -7.41
N LEU A 201 -11.36 17.25 -7.27
CA LEU A 201 -10.39 16.17 -7.05
C LEU A 201 -10.29 15.22 -8.26
N ARG A 202 -10.73 15.65 -9.44
CA ARG A 202 -10.59 14.87 -10.68
C ARG A 202 -9.12 14.60 -10.99
N CYS A 203 -8.76 13.34 -11.19
CA CYS A 203 -7.36 12.94 -11.37
C CYS A 203 -6.72 13.52 -12.64
N GLU A 204 -7.54 13.86 -13.63
CA GLU A 204 -7.12 14.50 -14.87
C GLU A 204 -6.54 15.91 -14.63
N ALA A 205 -6.84 16.54 -13.50
CA ALA A 205 -6.29 17.84 -13.10
C ALA A 205 -4.85 17.77 -12.56
N PHE A 206 -4.32 16.57 -12.30
CA PHE A 206 -2.97 16.37 -11.75
C PHE A 206 -1.99 15.82 -12.80
N THR A 207 -0.68 16.03 -12.58
CA THR A 207 0.41 15.48 -13.40
C THR A 207 1.00 14.22 -12.77
N ASN A 208 1.82 13.45 -13.50
CA ASN A 208 2.53 12.27 -12.95
C ASN A 208 3.89 12.62 -12.32
N GLU A 209 4.16 13.92 -12.10
CA GLU A 209 5.44 14.36 -11.55
C GLU A 209 5.48 14.17 -10.03
N HIS A 210 6.69 13.97 -9.50
CA HIS A 210 6.96 13.84 -8.06
C HIS A 210 6.16 12.76 -7.32
N CYS A 211 5.66 11.74 -8.02
CA CYS A 211 4.97 10.58 -7.43
C CYS A 211 5.86 9.77 -6.46
N GLY A 212 7.18 9.81 -6.63
CA GLY A 212 8.13 9.04 -5.82
C GLY A 212 8.06 9.34 -4.32
N GLN A 213 7.60 10.53 -3.91
CA GLN A 213 7.38 10.87 -2.51
C GLN A 213 6.36 9.96 -1.81
N TYR A 214 5.46 9.34 -2.58
CA TYR A 214 4.42 8.43 -2.09
C TYR A 214 4.77 6.95 -2.34
N GLY A 215 6.03 6.65 -2.70
CA GLY A 215 6.45 5.30 -3.10
C GLY A 215 5.84 4.84 -4.42
N MET A 216 5.41 5.78 -5.27
CA MET A 216 4.73 5.51 -6.53
C MET A 216 5.64 5.84 -7.71
N SER A 217 5.68 4.95 -8.70
CA SER A 217 6.36 5.22 -9.96
C SER A 217 5.51 6.10 -10.87
N SER A 218 6.15 6.89 -11.73
CA SER A 218 5.48 7.69 -12.77
C SER A 218 4.66 6.84 -13.74
N SER A 219 4.94 5.53 -13.82
CA SER A 219 4.23 4.52 -14.62
C SER A 219 2.99 3.94 -13.94
N GLY A 220 2.69 4.30 -12.69
CA GLY A 220 1.41 3.96 -12.06
C GLY A 220 1.41 2.81 -11.04
N GLY A 221 2.45 1.99 -11.00
CA GLY A 221 2.49 0.85 -10.09
C GLY A 221 3.07 1.23 -8.72
N VAL A 222 2.46 0.65 -7.69
CA VAL A 222 2.83 0.85 -6.29
C VAL A 222 3.05 -0.51 -5.67
N CYS A 223 4.18 -0.66 -4.97
CA CYS A 223 4.47 -1.90 -4.29
C CYS A 223 3.77 -1.92 -2.92
N GLU A 224 2.97 -2.96 -2.66
CA GLU A 224 2.32 -3.23 -1.38
C GLU A 224 2.80 -4.58 -0.79
N PRO A 225 2.91 -4.71 0.55
CA PRO A 225 3.33 -5.97 1.17
C PRO A 225 2.39 -7.14 0.83
N ILE A 226 2.94 -8.34 0.68
CA ILE A 226 2.15 -9.54 0.41
C ILE A 226 1.38 -9.97 1.68
N THR A 227 0.06 -10.02 1.56
CA THR A 227 -0.90 -10.47 2.58
C THR A 227 -1.57 -11.79 2.21
N ILE A 228 -1.38 -12.27 0.97
CA ILE A 228 -1.91 -13.57 0.52
C ILE A 228 -1.20 -14.70 1.28
N PRO A 229 -1.88 -15.49 2.12
CA PRO A 229 -1.22 -16.45 3.02
C PRO A 229 -0.32 -17.46 2.30
N MET A 230 -0.77 -18.00 1.16
CA MET A 230 0.03 -18.96 0.39
C MET A 230 1.23 -18.35 -0.35
N CYS A 231 1.38 -17.02 -0.36
CA CYS A 231 2.51 -16.33 -1.01
C CYS A 231 3.44 -15.64 0.00
N GLN A 232 3.23 -15.87 1.30
CA GLN A 232 4.14 -15.41 2.33
C GLN A 232 5.38 -16.31 2.40
N GLY A 233 6.53 -15.74 2.76
CA GLY A 233 7.79 -16.48 2.88
C GLY A 233 8.51 -16.78 1.56
N LEU A 234 8.04 -16.21 0.44
CA LEU A 234 8.76 -16.25 -0.83
C LEU A 234 10.03 -15.37 -0.79
N SER A 235 10.87 -15.48 -1.83
CA SER A 235 12.08 -14.66 -2.00
C SER A 235 11.80 -13.16 -2.17
N TYR A 236 10.54 -12.78 -2.34
CA TYR A 236 10.07 -11.40 -2.42
C TYR A 236 8.86 -11.21 -1.49
N ASN A 237 8.72 -10.01 -0.94
CA ASN A 237 7.67 -9.68 0.04
C ASN A 237 6.78 -8.50 -0.40
N GLN A 238 7.03 -7.95 -1.59
CA GLN A 238 6.28 -6.84 -2.17
C GLN A 238 5.60 -7.27 -3.47
N THR A 239 4.33 -6.91 -3.62
CA THR A 239 3.53 -7.12 -4.82
C THR A 239 2.89 -5.83 -5.29
N THR A 240 2.11 -5.86 -6.37
CA THR A 240 1.39 -4.69 -6.87
C THR A 240 0.03 -5.11 -7.39
N VAL A 241 -0.93 -4.18 -7.32
CA VAL A 241 -2.26 -4.34 -7.93
C VAL A 241 -2.53 -3.18 -8.91
N PRO A 242 -3.24 -3.42 -10.03
CA PRO A 242 -3.79 -4.70 -10.43
C PRO A 242 -2.71 -5.75 -10.76
N ASN A 243 -2.93 -7.00 -10.37
CA ASN A 243 -2.00 -8.09 -10.65
C ASN A 243 -2.07 -8.50 -12.14
N LEU A 244 -1.36 -9.57 -12.52
CA LEU A 244 -1.37 -10.05 -13.93
C LEU A 244 -2.73 -10.58 -14.39
N MET A 245 -3.64 -10.85 -13.46
CA MET A 245 -5.02 -11.29 -13.71
C MET A 245 -6.03 -10.13 -13.69
N GLY A 246 -5.57 -8.90 -13.49
CA GLY A 246 -6.43 -7.72 -13.38
C GLY A 246 -7.13 -7.55 -12.03
N HIS A 247 -6.86 -8.40 -11.03
CA HIS A 247 -7.47 -8.25 -9.70
C HIS A 247 -6.99 -6.97 -9.04
N THR A 248 -7.92 -6.20 -8.50
CA THR A 248 -7.64 -4.85 -7.98
C THR A 248 -7.30 -4.85 -6.49
N SER A 249 -7.34 -6.02 -5.85
CA SER A 249 -6.95 -6.19 -4.45
C SER A 249 -6.36 -7.57 -4.17
N GLN A 250 -5.47 -7.67 -3.18
CA GLN A 250 -4.98 -8.98 -2.72
C GLN A 250 -6.09 -9.85 -2.11
N ARG A 251 -7.14 -9.25 -1.53
CA ARG A 251 -8.32 -10.00 -1.03
C ARG A 251 -9.05 -10.71 -2.16
N GLU A 252 -9.23 -10.04 -3.30
CA GLU A 252 -9.80 -10.66 -4.50
C GLU A 252 -8.91 -11.80 -5.00
N SER A 253 -7.58 -11.59 -5.05
CA SER A 253 -6.62 -12.66 -5.38
C SER A 253 -6.76 -13.86 -4.43
N VAL A 254 -6.87 -13.65 -3.12
CA VAL A 254 -7.10 -14.73 -2.15
C VAL A 254 -8.36 -15.55 -2.49
N MET A 255 -9.48 -14.88 -2.80
CA MET A 255 -10.72 -15.58 -3.16
C MET A 255 -10.57 -16.38 -4.46
N LYS A 256 -9.90 -15.81 -5.46
CA LYS A 256 -9.69 -16.44 -6.77
C LYS A 256 -8.63 -17.55 -6.73
N MET A 257 -7.75 -17.56 -5.73
CA MET A 257 -6.75 -18.60 -5.50
C MET A 257 -7.23 -19.73 -4.57
N ALA A 258 -8.42 -19.63 -3.97
CA ALA A 258 -8.86 -20.56 -2.93
C ALA A 258 -8.78 -22.03 -3.35
N PHE A 259 -9.14 -22.34 -4.61
CA PHE A 259 -9.02 -23.68 -5.18
C PHE A 259 -7.57 -24.18 -5.21
N PHE A 260 -6.65 -23.35 -5.70
CA PHE A 260 -5.23 -23.71 -5.79
C PHE A 260 -4.57 -23.89 -4.44
N ASN A 261 -5.01 -23.13 -3.42
CA ASN A 261 -4.49 -23.27 -2.07
C ASN A 261 -4.68 -24.70 -1.54
N SER A 262 -5.84 -25.32 -1.78
CA SER A 262 -6.09 -26.72 -1.41
C SER A 262 -5.19 -27.70 -2.18
N MET A 263 -4.95 -27.47 -3.47
CA MET A 263 -4.13 -28.35 -4.31
C MET A 263 -2.62 -28.26 -3.99
N VAL A 264 -2.11 -27.05 -3.77
CA VAL A 264 -0.71 -26.80 -3.42
C VAL A 264 -0.38 -27.34 -2.04
N GLN A 265 -1.28 -27.18 -1.07
CA GLN A 265 -1.05 -27.73 0.28
C GLN A 265 -1.14 -29.26 0.32
N ALA A 266 -1.92 -29.88 -0.56
CA ALA A 266 -2.17 -31.32 -0.53
C ALA A 266 -1.22 -32.15 -1.40
N ALA A 267 -0.81 -31.65 -2.58
CA ALA A 267 -0.20 -32.54 -3.57
C ALA A 267 0.75 -31.88 -4.60
N CYS A 268 0.55 -30.62 -4.99
CA CYS A 268 1.39 -30.04 -6.05
C CYS A 268 2.78 -29.62 -5.54
N PRO A 269 3.85 -29.73 -6.37
CA PRO A 269 5.20 -29.31 -5.96
C PRO A 269 5.28 -27.82 -5.63
N ALA A 270 6.24 -27.45 -4.77
CA ALA A 270 6.46 -26.07 -4.32
C ALA A 270 6.62 -25.09 -5.49
N ASP A 271 7.22 -25.51 -6.61
CA ASP A 271 7.38 -24.67 -7.80
C ASP A 271 6.04 -24.19 -8.39
N THR A 272 4.96 -24.97 -8.21
CA THR A 272 3.60 -24.56 -8.62
C THR A 272 3.10 -23.40 -7.76
N GLN A 273 3.38 -23.43 -6.45
CA GLN A 273 3.08 -22.32 -5.53
C GLN A 273 3.78 -21.05 -6.00
N VAL A 274 5.08 -21.15 -6.31
CA VAL A 274 5.88 -20.00 -6.75
C VAL A 274 5.32 -19.43 -8.05
N PHE A 275 4.99 -20.26 -9.04
CA PHE A 275 4.38 -19.81 -10.28
C PHE A 275 3.05 -19.07 -10.03
N LEU A 276 2.14 -19.70 -9.29
CA LEU A 276 0.83 -19.10 -8.97
C LEU A 276 0.99 -17.77 -8.23
N CYS A 277 1.91 -17.70 -7.27
CA CYS A 277 2.20 -16.45 -6.57
C CYS A 277 2.79 -15.39 -7.49
N ARG A 278 3.67 -15.73 -8.44
CA ARG A 278 4.17 -14.79 -9.43
C ARG A 278 3.10 -14.29 -10.42
N VAL A 279 1.95 -14.96 -10.51
CA VAL A 279 0.80 -14.51 -11.31
C VAL A 279 -0.17 -13.66 -10.48
N TYR A 280 -0.56 -14.15 -9.30
CA TYR A 280 -1.60 -13.54 -8.47
C TYR A 280 -1.08 -12.48 -7.49
N ALA A 281 0.19 -12.56 -7.11
CA ALA A 281 0.94 -11.57 -6.34
C ALA A 281 2.33 -11.39 -6.96
N PRO A 282 2.41 -10.86 -8.21
CA PRO A 282 3.68 -10.70 -8.91
C PRO A 282 4.64 -9.83 -8.12
N GLN A 283 5.93 -10.11 -8.22
CA GLN A 283 6.95 -9.29 -7.59
C GLN A 283 6.86 -7.85 -8.13
N CYS A 284 6.89 -6.89 -7.22
CA CYS A 284 6.95 -5.47 -7.56
C CYS A 284 8.36 -4.94 -7.29
N VAL A 285 8.98 -4.33 -8.30
CA VAL A 285 10.28 -3.66 -8.20
C VAL A 285 10.10 -2.25 -8.74
N GLU A 286 10.29 -1.23 -7.89
CA GLU A 286 10.13 0.19 -8.26
C GLU A 286 8.79 0.50 -8.94
N GLY A 287 7.70 -0.11 -8.47
CA GLY A 287 6.37 0.06 -9.04
C GLY A 287 6.16 -0.66 -10.38
N GLN A 288 7.10 -1.51 -10.81
CA GLN A 288 6.97 -2.30 -12.03
C GLN A 288 6.66 -3.75 -11.71
N VAL A 289 5.63 -4.27 -12.37
CA VAL A 289 5.22 -5.67 -12.26
C VAL A 289 6.20 -6.57 -12.99
N GLN A 290 6.70 -7.59 -12.31
CA GLN A 290 7.61 -8.56 -12.89
C GLN A 290 6.84 -9.80 -13.36
N ARG A 291 6.91 -10.11 -14.66
CA ARG A 291 6.17 -11.23 -15.28
C ARG A 291 6.95 -12.55 -15.19
N PRO A 292 6.30 -13.69 -14.88
CA PRO A 292 6.97 -14.98 -14.93
C PRO A 292 7.23 -15.41 -16.37
N CYS A 293 8.29 -16.20 -16.57
CA CYS A 293 8.59 -16.78 -17.88
C CYS A 293 7.64 -17.93 -18.23
N ARG A 294 7.38 -18.14 -19.53
CA ARG A 294 6.59 -19.28 -20.03
C ARG A 294 7.19 -20.62 -19.60
N SER A 295 8.51 -20.79 -19.65
CA SER A 295 9.18 -21.98 -19.11
C SER A 295 8.84 -22.30 -17.64
N MET A 296 8.57 -21.28 -16.80
CA MET A 296 8.12 -21.46 -15.42
C MET A 296 6.66 -21.96 -15.35
N CYS A 297 5.77 -21.39 -16.16
CA CYS A 297 4.40 -21.88 -16.31
C CYS A 297 4.38 -23.34 -16.78
N GLU A 298 5.15 -23.66 -17.81
CA GLU A 298 5.15 -25.01 -18.39
C GLU A 298 5.62 -26.06 -17.37
N LYS A 299 6.58 -25.70 -16.52
CA LYS A 299 7.00 -26.56 -15.40
C LYS A 299 5.86 -26.76 -14.41
N ALA A 300 5.26 -25.69 -13.90
CA ALA A 300 4.13 -25.78 -12.97
C ALA A 300 2.94 -26.57 -13.54
N LYS A 301 2.63 -26.36 -14.83
CA LYS A 301 1.58 -27.08 -15.54
C LYS A 301 1.91 -28.57 -15.62
N ARG A 302 3.09 -28.95 -16.11
CA ARG A 302 3.51 -30.37 -16.19
C ARG A 302 3.43 -31.08 -14.83
N ASP A 303 3.82 -30.38 -13.77
CA ASP A 303 3.94 -30.96 -12.43
C ASP A 303 2.60 -31.08 -11.68
N CYS A 304 1.60 -30.25 -12.00
CA CYS A 304 0.33 -30.17 -11.27
C CYS A 304 -0.93 -30.47 -12.11
N GLU A 305 -0.89 -30.33 -13.44
CA GLU A 305 -2.06 -30.54 -14.33
C GLU A 305 -2.63 -31.95 -14.21
N GLY A 306 -1.78 -32.98 -14.16
CA GLY A 306 -2.22 -34.36 -14.00
C GLY A 306 -2.95 -34.63 -12.67
N LEU A 307 -2.66 -33.86 -11.61
CA LEU A 307 -3.39 -33.91 -10.35
C LEU A 307 -4.72 -33.19 -10.43
N ILE A 308 -4.76 -32.01 -11.07
CA ILE A 308 -5.99 -31.25 -11.32
C ILE A 308 -6.99 -32.08 -12.14
N ALA A 309 -6.51 -32.77 -13.17
CA ALA A 309 -7.30 -33.65 -14.02
C ALA A 309 -7.99 -34.80 -13.25
N LYS A 310 -7.38 -35.31 -12.16
CA LYS A 310 -7.99 -36.37 -11.33
C LYS A 310 -9.25 -35.91 -10.60
N PHE A 311 -9.43 -34.60 -10.41
CA PHE A 311 -10.63 -34.02 -9.84
C PHE A 311 -11.64 -33.58 -10.92
N GLY A 312 -11.44 -33.97 -12.19
CA GLY A 312 -12.32 -33.60 -13.30
C GLY A 312 -12.18 -32.14 -13.74
N LEU A 313 -11.08 -31.49 -13.38
CA LEU A 313 -10.80 -30.10 -13.69
C LEU A 313 -9.68 -29.99 -14.74
N SER A 314 -9.69 -28.92 -15.53
CA SER A 314 -8.62 -28.60 -16.47
C SER A 314 -7.71 -27.49 -15.93
N TRP A 315 -6.50 -27.40 -16.49
CA TRP A 315 -5.66 -26.22 -16.28
C TRP A 315 -6.37 -24.96 -16.82
N PRO A 316 -6.54 -23.89 -16.02
CA PRO A 316 -7.38 -22.76 -16.41
C PRO A 316 -6.87 -22.03 -17.66
N ASP A 317 -7.82 -21.49 -18.44
CA ASP A 317 -7.54 -20.77 -19.68
C ASP A 317 -6.72 -19.50 -19.44
N GLU A 318 -6.94 -18.85 -18.29
CA GLU A 318 -6.22 -17.65 -17.90
C GLU A 318 -4.76 -17.93 -17.47
N LEU A 319 -4.41 -19.20 -17.23
CA LEU A 319 -3.06 -19.64 -16.84
C LEU A 319 -2.34 -20.38 -17.97
N GLN A 320 -2.86 -20.36 -19.20
CA GLN A 320 -2.22 -21.08 -20.30
C GLN A 320 -0.84 -20.50 -20.62
N CYS A 321 0.16 -21.39 -20.74
CA CYS A 321 1.56 -20.97 -20.75
C CYS A 321 1.97 -20.10 -21.94
N HIS A 322 1.23 -20.16 -23.05
CA HIS A 322 1.45 -19.31 -24.21
C HIS A 322 1.20 -17.82 -23.92
N LEU A 323 0.43 -17.49 -22.87
CA LEU A 323 0.14 -16.12 -22.44
C LEU A 323 1.35 -15.42 -21.78
N TYR A 324 2.37 -16.18 -21.39
CA TYR A 324 3.57 -15.65 -20.75
C TYR A 324 4.73 -15.49 -21.76
N PRO A 325 5.59 -14.47 -21.58
CA PRO A 325 6.76 -14.26 -22.42
C PRO A 325 7.89 -15.25 -22.09
N GLU A 326 8.81 -15.47 -23.03
CA GLU A 326 10.05 -16.24 -22.79
C GLU A 326 11.28 -15.32 -22.57
N GLU A 327 11.18 -14.06 -22.99
CA GLU A 327 12.22 -13.04 -22.82
C GLU A 327 11.72 -11.90 -21.91
N ASN A 328 12.65 -11.19 -21.27
CA ASN A 328 12.35 -10.08 -20.35
C ASN A 328 11.36 -10.46 -19.23
N CYS A 329 11.56 -11.65 -18.66
CA CYS A 329 10.70 -12.24 -17.65
C CYS A 329 11.54 -12.84 -16.52
N ILE A 330 10.89 -13.05 -15.37
CA ILE A 330 11.51 -13.75 -14.25
C ILE A 330 11.28 -15.24 -14.41
N SER A 331 12.37 -15.97 -14.60
CA SER A 331 12.39 -17.41 -14.39
C SER A 331 12.80 -17.70 -12.95
N ASP A 332 12.49 -18.90 -12.45
CA ASP A 332 13.01 -19.37 -11.15
C ASP A 332 14.54 -19.58 -11.14
N LYS A 333 15.25 -19.10 -12.17
CA LYS A 333 16.70 -18.92 -12.13
C LYS A 333 17.13 -17.69 -11.32
N SER A 334 16.19 -16.95 -10.71
CA SER A 334 16.52 -15.88 -9.76
C SER A 334 17.09 -16.48 -8.47
N LYS A 335 18.41 -16.75 -8.54
CA LYS A 335 19.30 -17.34 -7.55
C LYS A 335 18.92 -18.77 -7.14
N LEU A 336 19.63 -19.72 -7.75
CA LEU A 336 20.34 -20.70 -6.95
C LEU A 336 21.12 -19.88 -5.90
N GLU A 337 20.52 -19.54 -4.75
CA GLU A 337 21.27 -19.19 -3.55
C GLU A 337 21.95 -20.50 -3.15
N VAL A 338 23.05 -20.81 -3.85
CA VAL A 338 23.95 -21.87 -3.40
C VAL A 338 24.63 -21.28 -2.18
N LEU A 339 24.23 -21.77 -1.02
CA LEU A 339 24.69 -21.27 0.26
C LEU A 339 26.08 -21.83 0.50
N ARG A 340 27.06 -20.94 0.69
CA ARG A 340 28.39 -21.32 1.17
C ARG A 340 28.36 -21.61 2.67
N ALA A 341 29.42 -22.22 3.19
CA ALA A 341 29.52 -22.58 4.61
C ALA A 341 29.32 -21.40 5.56
N GLU A 342 29.77 -20.20 5.19
CA GLU A 342 29.59 -18.99 5.96
C GLU A 342 28.10 -18.57 6.03
N GLU A 343 27.37 -18.73 4.94
CA GLU A 343 25.95 -18.35 4.84
C GLU A 343 25.06 -19.38 5.55
N VAL A 344 25.38 -20.67 5.39
CA VAL A 344 24.77 -21.77 6.17
C VAL A 344 24.97 -21.52 7.66
N LEU A 345 26.19 -21.13 8.07
CA LEU A 345 26.50 -20.82 9.46
C LEU A 345 25.64 -19.68 10.01
N VAL A 346 25.53 -18.58 9.27
CA VAL A 346 24.73 -17.41 9.67
C VAL A 346 23.26 -17.81 9.82
N LYS A 347 22.69 -18.53 8.84
CA LYS A 347 21.29 -18.95 8.88
C LYS A 347 21.00 -19.93 10.03
N LEU A 348 21.92 -20.85 10.34
CA LEU A 348 21.76 -21.76 11.48
C LEU A 348 21.91 -21.03 12.83
N ASN A 349 22.87 -20.13 12.98
CA ASN A 349 23.00 -19.36 14.23
C ASN A 349 21.80 -18.43 14.44
N ALA A 350 21.27 -17.80 13.38
CA ALA A 350 20.03 -17.02 13.44
C ALA A 350 18.81 -17.86 13.83
N GLY A 351 18.78 -19.15 13.42
CA GLY A 351 17.76 -20.12 13.84
C GLY A 351 17.91 -20.62 15.29
N GLY A 352 18.88 -20.11 16.05
CA GLY A 352 19.09 -20.47 17.46
C GLY A 352 19.67 -21.87 17.65
N TYR A 353 20.28 -22.46 16.62
CA TYR A 353 20.97 -23.74 16.74
C TYR A 353 22.30 -23.55 17.48
N THR A 354 22.54 -24.35 18.52
CA THR A 354 23.74 -24.26 19.38
C THR A 354 24.25 -25.65 19.75
N ILE A 355 25.52 -25.75 20.13
CA ILE A 355 26.13 -26.95 20.71
C ILE A 355 26.58 -26.58 22.13
N HIS A 356 26.01 -27.24 23.15
CA HIS A 356 26.26 -26.93 24.57
C HIS A 356 26.08 -25.43 24.91
N GLY A 357 25.06 -24.79 24.33
CA GLY A 357 24.77 -23.37 24.53
C GLY A 357 25.72 -22.40 23.81
N LYS A 358 26.72 -22.91 23.05
CA LYS A 358 27.61 -22.10 22.22
C LYS A 358 27.11 -22.04 20.77
N PRO A 359 27.29 -20.91 20.06
CA PRO A 359 26.94 -20.80 18.66
C PRO A 359 27.73 -21.81 17.82
N LEU A 360 27.15 -22.24 16.70
CA LEU A 360 27.84 -23.12 15.77
C LEU A 360 29.07 -22.43 15.18
N THR A 361 30.04 -23.23 14.74
CA THR A 361 31.27 -22.75 14.11
C THR A 361 31.25 -22.99 12.60
N LEU A 362 32.10 -22.27 11.87
CA LEU A 362 32.24 -22.47 10.42
C LEU A 362 32.61 -23.92 10.07
N LYS A 363 33.47 -24.55 10.87
CA LYS A 363 33.83 -25.97 10.73
C LYS A 363 32.61 -26.89 10.90
N THR A 364 31.70 -26.56 11.82
CA THR A 364 30.44 -27.29 11.99
C THR A 364 29.54 -27.14 10.76
N ALA A 365 29.41 -25.93 10.23
CA ALA A 365 28.62 -25.68 9.02
C ALA A 365 29.19 -26.43 7.80
N GLN A 366 30.51 -26.42 7.60
CA GLN A 366 31.19 -27.17 6.53
C GLN A 366 30.90 -28.69 6.61
N LEU A 367 30.97 -29.27 7.82
CA LEU A 367 30.68 -30.69 8.02
C LEU A 367 29.21 -31.03 7.71
N LEU A 368 28.29 -30.16 8.12
CA LEU A 368 26.86 -30.32 7.86
C LEU A 368 26.55 -30.21 6.36
N MET A 369 27.24 -29.33 5.64
CA MET A 369 27.10 -29.22 4.18
C MET A 369 27.57 -30.48 3.47
N ILE A 370 28.72 -31.05 3.84
CA ILE A 370 29.23 -32.30 3.23
C ILE A 370 28.20 -33.45 3.35
N LEU A 371 27.38 -33.46 4.39
CA LEU A 371 26.34 -34.46 4.58
C LEU A 371 25.12 -34.26 3.65
N MET A 372 24.88 -33.04 3.17
CA MET A 372 23.66 -32.66 2.45
C MET A 372 23.90 -32.32 0.99
N ASP A 373 25.12 -31.91 0.63
CA ASP A 373 25.58 -31.60 -0.73
C ASP A 373 25.65 -32.90 -1.55
N ARG A 374 24.56 -33.24 -2.23
CA ARG A 374 24.42 -34.51 -2.96
C ARG A 374 25.24 -34.52 -4.24
N ASN A 375 25.46 -33.35 -4.81
CA ASN A 375 26.14 -33.18 -6.10
C ASN A 375 27.65 -32.89 -5.94
N LYS A 376 28.15 -32.77 -4.70
CA LYS A 376 29.55 -32.45 -4.36
C LYS A 376 30.01 -31.12 -4.93
N SER A 377 29.09 -30.15 -5.04
CA SER A 377 29.39 -28.81 -5.56
C SER A 377 30.20 -27.96 -4.58
N GLY A 378 30.21 -28.31 -3.29
CA GLY A 378 30.80 -27.51 -2.22
C GLY A 378 29.85 -26.48 -1.62
N ASP A 379 28.64 -26.35 -2.17
CA ASP A 379 27.60 -25.39 -1.77
C ASP A 379 26.25 -26.12 -1.59
N LEU A 380 25.26 -25.51 -0.93
CA LEU A 380 23.91 -26.11 -0.80
C LEU A 380 22.84 -25.30 -1.53
N ASP A 381 22.03 -25.96 -2.35
CA ASP A 381 20.81 -25.34 -2.86
C ASP A 381 19.72 -25.21 -1.76
N VAL A 382 18.62 -24.53 -2.09
CA VAL A 382 17.51 -24.27 -1.15
C VAL A 382 16.85 -25.57 -0.67
N GLU A 383 16.74 -26.57 -1.53
CA GLU A 383 16.13 -27.87 -1.19
C GLU A 383 17.06 -28.67 -0.26
N GLU A 384 18.36 -28.67 -0.54
CA GLU A 384 19.39 -29.28 0.30
C GLU A 384 19.51 -28.57 1.66
N PHE A 385 19.39 -27.24 1.69
CA PHE A 385 19.40 -26.49 2.94
C PHE A 385 18.14 -26.70 3.79
N LEU A 386 16.94 -26.78 3.19
CA LEU A 386 15.72 -27.13 3.92
C LEU A 386 15.81 -28.55 4.52
N LYS A 387 16.36 -29.50 3.76
CA LYS A 387 16.65 -30.86 4.25
C LYS A 387 17.66 -30.83 5.39
N LEU A 388 18.69 -29.98 5.31
CA LEU A 388 19.66 -29.78 6.38
C LEU A 388 18.99 -29.27 7.66
N GLN A 389 18.15 -28.23 7.57
CA GLN A 389 17.46 -27.66 8.73
C GLN A 389 16.54 -28.68 9.42
N HIS A 390 15.79 -29.47 8.63
CA HIS A 390 14.98 -30.56 9.16
C HIS A 390 15.83 -31.66 9.81
N PHE A 391 16.95 -32.04 9.20
CA PHE A 391 17.88 -33.01 9.78
C PHE A 391 18.44 -32.51 11.12
N VAL A 392 18.93 -31.26 11.19
CA VAL A 392 19.46 -30.67 12.41
C VAL A 392 18.38 -30.55 13.50
N ALA A 393 17.16 -30.16 13.14
CA ALA A 393 16.03 -30.09 14.08
C ALA A 393 15.62 -31.48 14.61
N TYR A 394 15.59 -32.50 13.76
CA TYR A 394 15.29 -33.89 14.14
C TYR A 394 16.38 -34.45 15.07
N ILE A 395 17.66 -34.28 14.72
CA ILE A 395 18.79 -34.68 15.57
C ILE A 395 18.73 -33.94 16.90
N ARG A 396 18.44 -32.63 16.92
CA ARG A 396 18.25 -31.87 18.15
C ARG A 396 17.13 -32.45 19.01
N ARG A 397 15.98 -32.83 18.44
CA ARG A 397 14.87 -33.43 19.19
C ARG A 397 15.26 -34.81 19.76
N GLU A 398 15.86 -35.68 18.95
CA GLU A 398 16.31 -37.00 19.37
C GLU A 398 17.44 -36.97 20.41
N TYR A 399 18.30 -35.95 20.36
CA TYR A 399 19.45 -35.81 21.27
C TYR A 399 19.15 -34.98 22.51
N ALA A 400 18.60 -33.77 22.38
CA ALA A 400 18.49 -32.82 23.48
C ALA A 400 17.55 -33.30 24.59
N GLU A 401 16.50 -34.07 24.26
CA GLU A 401 15.55 -34.59 25.25
C GLU A 401 16.07 -35.86 25.97
N ASN A 402 17.15 -36.49 25.46
CA ASN A 402 17.69 -37.75 25.99
C ASN A 402 19.19 -37.69 26.35
N TYR A 403 19.83 -36.52 26.28
CA TYR A 403 21.29 -36.40 26.48
C TYR A 403 21.67 -36.46 27.97
N GLU A 404 20.91 -35.82 28.84
CA GLU A 404 21.22 -35.74 30.28
C GLU A 404 21.02 -37.09 31.01
N SER A 405 20.27 -38.02 30.44
CA SER A 405 20.02 -39.35 31.03
C SER A 405 20.99 -40.44 30.55
N ARG A 406 21.95 -40.14 29.66
CA ARG A 406 22.83 -41.14 29.03
C ARG A 406 24.27 -41.08 29.54
N ASN A 407 24.74 -42.20 30.06
CA ASN A 407 26.12 -42.35 30.52
C ASN A 407 26.69 -43.70 30.06
N PRO A 408 27.66 -43.79 29.13
CA PRO A 408 28.33 -42.81 28.26
C PRO A 408 27.49 -41.78 27.48
N PRO A 409 27.85 -40.49 27.31
CA PRO A 409 27.30 -39.71 26.21
C PRO A 409 28.02 -40.12 24.92
N ALA A 410 27.56 -41.21 24.29
CA ALA A 410 28.09 -41.66 23.01
C ALA A 410 26.98 -42.27 22.13
N VAL A 411 27.12 -42.03 20.82
CA VAL A 411 26.25 -42.54 19.77
C VAL A 411 26.80 -43.87 19.30
N THR A 412 25.97 -44.90 19.23
CA THR A 412 26.40 -46.14 18.56
C THR A 412 26.29 -45.98 17.04
N GLN A 413 27.21 -46.58 16.29
CA GLN A 413 27.20 -46.55 14.82
C GLN A 413 25.85 -47.00 14.22
N THR A 414 25.16 -47.92 14.90
CA THR A 414 23.84 -48.44 14.51
C THR A 414 22.74 -47.37 14.60
N GLN A 415 22.73 -46.56 15.65
CA GLN A 415 21.76 -45.47 15.83
C GLN A 415 21.96 -44.38 14.78
N MET A 416 23.22 -44.03 14.50
CA MET A 416 23.58 -43.08 13.44
C MET A 416 23.07 -43.58 12.07
N LYS A 417 23.34 -44.85 11.74
CA LYS A 417 22.87 -45.47 10.49
C LYS A 417 21.34 -45.47 10.38
N LYS A 418 20.62 -45.67 11.50
CA LYS A 418 19.15 -45.65 11.54
C LYS A 418 18.58 -44.25 11.28
N ALA A 419 19.17 -43.20 11.87
CA ALA A 419 18.75 -41.81 11.62
C ALA A 419 18.98 -41.38 10.16
N ILE A 420 20.12 -41.80 9.58
CA ILE A 420 20.48 -41.54 8.18
C ILE A 420 19.54 -42.28 7.21
N ALA A 421 19.22 -43.54 7.51
CA ALA A 421 18.31 -44.35 6.69
C ALA A 421 16.87 -43.83 6.70
N ALA A 422 16.38 -43.30 7.84
CA ALA A 422 15.03 -42.77 7.97
C ALA A 422 14.73 -41.55 7.05
N HIS A 423 15.77 -40.87 6.56
CA HIS A 423 15.65 -39.70 5.68
C HIS A 423 16.15 -39.97 4.24
N SER A 424 16.20 -41.25 3.84
CA SER A 424 16.61 -41.67 2.49
C SER A 424 18.01 -41.18 2.08
N MET A 425 18.92 -40.96 3.04
CA MET A 425 20.31 -40.62 2.77
C MET A 425 21.13 -41.90 2.57
N LYS A 426 21.80 -42.05 1.42
CA LYS A 426 22.74 -43.16 1.17
C LYS A 426 24.16 -42.67 1.44
N LEU A 427 24.80 -43.19 2.49
CA LEU A 427 26.25 -43.10 2.64
C LEU A 427 26.91 -44.03 1.62
N SER A 428 27.03 -43.59 0.36
CA SER A 428 27.89 -44.25 -0.60
C SER A 428 29.35 -43.91 -0.26
N ALA A 429 30.04 -44.89 0.32
CA ALA A 429 31.50 -45.08 0.39
C ALA A 429 32.38 -43.81 0.57
N CYS A 430 32.95 -43.69 1.79
CA CYS A 430 34.20 -42.99 2.12
C CYS A 430 34.47 -41.62 1.45
N CYS A 431 34.12 -40.54 2.14
CA CYS A 431 34.86 -39.27 2.01
C CYS A 431 35.84 -39.17 3.18
N SER A 432 37.09 -39.59 2.95
CA SER A 432 38.22 -39.34 3.85
C SER A 432 38.72 -37.90 3.62
N PRO A 433 39.02 -37.14 4.68
CA PRO A 433 40.28 -37.35 5.39
C PRO A 433 40.16 -37.93 6.81
N PHE A 434 38.97 -38.26 7.29
CA PHE A 434 38.80 -38.85 8.63
C PHE A 434 38.69 -40.38 8.56
N CYS A 435 39.80 -41.03 8.23
CA CYS A 435 40.02 -42.42 8.61
C CYS A 435 40.01 -42.51 10.14
N ILE A 436 39.14 -43.35 10.68
CA ILE A 436 39.13 -43.79 12.07
C ILE A 436 40.48 -44.47 12.33
N SER A 437 41.36 -43.86 13.15
CA SER A 437 42.50 -44.59 13.69
C SER A 437 42.00 -45.50 14.79
N HIS A 438 42.26 -46.79 14.62
CA HIS A 438 41.87 -47.84 15.53
C HIS A 438 42.83 -47.82 16.72
N GLN A 439 42.45 -47.18 17.84
CA GLN A 439 43.08 -47.43 19.13
C GLN A 439 42.01 -47.59 20.22
N GLY A 440 41.76 -48.85 20.58
CA GLY A 440 41.16 -49.26 21.86
C GLY A 440 39.65 -49.08 22.03
N SER A 441 38.89 -50.19 21.91
CA SER A 441 37.46 -50.42 22.27
C SER A 441 36.46 -50.42 21.09
N PRO A 442 35.63 -51.48 20.89
CA PRO A 442 34.84 -51.66 19.66
C PRO A 442 33.56 -50.81 19.55
N HIS A 443 33.20 -49.97 20.53
CA HIS A 443 31.82 -49.47 20.66
C HIS A 443 31.64 -47.97 20.93
N ARG A 444 32.65 -47.12 20.71
CA ARG A 444 32.44 -45.65 20.79
C ARG A 444 33.12 -44.89 19.66
N ILE A 445 32.34 -43.99 19.06
CA ILE A 445 32.83 -42.91 18.21
C ILE A 445 32.69 -41.63 19.04
N THR A 446 33.80 -41.01 19.40
CA THR A 446 33.85 -39.73 20.10
C THR A 446 34.12 -38.64 19.07
N PHE A 447 33.21 -37.67 18.92
CA PHE A 447 33.48 -36.44 18.17
C PHE A 447 34.05 -35.40 19.15
N HIS A 448 35.23 -34.86 18.84
CA HIS A 448 35.79 -33.69 19.53
C HIS A 448 35.23 -32.39 18.95
#